data_AF-A0A7Y3XK40-F1
#
_entry.id   AF-A0A7Y3XK40-F1
#
_cell.length_a   1.000
_cell.length_b   1.000
_cell.length_c   1.000
_cell.angle_alpha   90.00
_cell.angle_beta   90.00
_cell.angle_gamma   90.00
#
_symmetry.space_group_name_H-M   'P 1'
#
loop_
_entity.id
_entity.type
_entity.pdbx_description
1 polymer ?
#
loop_
_entity_poly.entity_id
_entity_poly.type
_entity_poly.pdbx_seq_one_letter_code
_entity_poly.pdbx_strand_id
1 'polypeptide(L)'
;MKKIIYILVFLFSMTTAFSQNKLINAKYFLQQEEFVKAKELIDAAVVDSMFYDLPATWYIKGHIYKGLFKENESDDLNSPSRVTAINDFKKCIELEPEGQYAESAKKGISYLATTIYNQAASIFNEKTYSTAISAYEFHKEVMRYAYPETDFLDKDIMFKLRMASIYNILAEKDTLNAKVHIEAAEEVYKEVLLLDSNNRSANYNLGIIYYNQGVDIVNNMDYNLDLMELTIIQDEIIVLFRKSLPYMKKAYDLNPTRKETLIGLQGIYFSLNDMPKSELFKKELEMLEGSGKPTQDEEIDEEVQDK
;
A
#
# COMPACT_ATOMS: atom_id res chain seq x y z
N MET A 1 -54.81 9.77 -46.73
CA MET A 1 -54.01 10.67 -45.87
C MET A 1 -54.39 10.59 -44.39
N LYS A 2 -55.66 10.73 -43.97
CA LYS A 2 -56.07 10.66 -42.55
C LYS A 2 -55.67 9.34 -41.84
N LYS A 3 -55.76 8.18 -42.50
CA LYS A 3 -55.35 6.87 -41.92
C LYS A 3 -53.84 6.71 -41.73
N ILE A 4 -53.01 7.37 -42.55
CA ILE A 4 -51.54 7.35 -42.41
C ILE A 4 -51.11 8.22 -41.22
N ILE A 5 -51.83 9.32 -40.96
CA ILE A 5 -51.60 10.18 -39.79
C ILE A 5 -51.88 9.41 -38.49
N TYR A 6 -52.95 8.61 -38.42
CA TYR A 6 -53.24 7.81 -37.21
C TYR A 6 -52.20 6.71 -36.95
N ILE A 7 -51.65 6.07 -37.99
CA ILE A 7 -50.59 5.06 -37.85
C ILE A 7 -49.28 5.71 -37.40
N LEU A 8 -48.93 6.89 -37.94
CA LEU A 8 -47.76 7.65 -37.51
C LEU A 8 -47.90 8.16 -36.06
N VAL A 9 -49.07 8.65 -35.66
CA VAL A 9 -49.33 9.06 -34.26
C VAL A 9 -49.31 7.87 -33.31
N PHE A 10 -49.81 6.71 -33.73
CA PHE A 10 -49.77 5.48 -32.93
C PHE A 10 -48.35 4.92 -32.78
N LEU A 11 -47.54 4.93 -33.85
CA LEU A 11 -46.11 4.58 -33.81
C LEU A 11 -45.29 5.58 -32.96
N PHE A 12 -45.65 6.87 -32.96
CA PHE A 12 -45.02 7.88 -32.11
C PHE A 12 -45.42 7.73 -30.63
N SER A 13 -46.60 7.16 -30.34
CA SER A 13 -47.00 6.88 -28.95
C SER A 13 -46.32 5.64 -28.35
N MET A 14 -45.94 4.65 -29.17
CA MET A 14 -45.24 3.47 -28.66
C MET A 14 -43.79 3.75 -28.24
N THR A 15 -43.12 4.72 -28.86
CA THR A 15 -41.76 5.13 -28.43
C THR A 15 -41.79 5.85 -27.07
N THR A 16 -42.89 6.53 -26.73
CA THR A 16 -43.05 7.19 -25.42
C THR A 16 -43.31 6.23 -24.26
N ALA A 17 -43.95 5.08 -24.51
CA ALA A 17 -44.21 4.08 -23.46
C ALA A 17 -42.95 3.31 -23.04
N PHE A 18 -42.03 3.06 -23.98
CA PHE A 18 -40.73 2.45 -23.68
C PHE A 18 -39.79 3.43 -22.98
N SER A 19 -39.88 4.74 -23.30
CA SER A 19 -39.05 5.77 -22.67
C SER A 19 -39.43 6.05 -21.21
N GLN A 20 -40.69 5.84 -20.81
CA GLN A 20 -41.15 6.00 -19.42
C GLN A 20 -40.66 4.89 -18.47
N ASN A 21 -40.32 3.70 -18.99
CA ASN A 21 -39.97 2.52 -18.18
C ASN A 21 -38.46 2.23 -18.08
N LYS A 22 -37.59 3.12 -18.59
CA LYS A 22 -36.13 2.88 -18.66
C LYS A 22 -35.52 2.48 -17.31
N LEU A 23 -35.83 3.23 -16.25
CA LEU A 23 -35.28 2.98 -14.92
C LEU A 23 -35.78 1.66 -14.31
N ILE A 24 -37.06 1.34 -14.50
CA ILE A 24 -37.66 0.08 -14.05
C ILE A 24 -37.04 -1.11 -14.78
N ASN A 25 -36.88 -1.01 -16.10
CA ASN A 25 -36.26 -2.05 -16.91
C ASN A 25 -34.77 -2.21 -16.59
N ALA A 26 -34.04 -1.12 -16.38
CA ALA A 26 -32.64 -1.17 -15.94
C ALA A 26 -32.50 -1.92 -14.61
N LYS A 27 -33.38 -1.63 -13.65
CA LYS A 27 -33.44 -2.36 -12.37
C LYS A 27 -33.78 -3.84 -12.57
N TYR A 28 -34.70 -4.15 -13.47
CA TYR A 28 -35.05 -5.54 -13.79
C TYR A 28 -33.85 -6.30 -14.35
N PHE A 29 -33.16 -5.77 -15.36
CA PHE A 29 -31.98 -6.43 -15.93
C PHE A 29 -30.81 -6.52 -14.94
N LEU A 30 -30.64 -5.53 -14.06
CA LEU A 30 -29.69 -5.61 -12.95
C LEU A 30 -29.99 -6.81 -12.03
N GLN A 31 -31.25 -7.08 -11.71
CA GLN A 31 -31.64 -8.23 -10.89
C GLN A 31 -31.40 -9.57 -11.58
N GLN A 32 -31.36 -9.59 -12.91
CA GLN A 32 -31.01 -10.77 -13.71
C GLN A 32 -29.51 -10.87 -13.99
N GLU A 33 -28.69 -9.96 -13.43
CA GLU A 33 -27.25 -9.85 -13.71
C GLU A 33 -26.93 -9.65 -15.20
N GLU A 34 -27.89 -9.16 -16.01
CA GLU A 34 -27.69 -8.83 -17.42
C GLU A 34 -27.14 -7.40 -17.57
N PHE A 35 -25.92 -7.18 -17.07
CA PHE A 35 -25.38 -5.82 -16.86
C PHE A 35 -25.24 -5.00 -18.14
N VAL A 36 -24.92 -5.62 -19.28
CA VAL A 36 -24.79 -4.90 -20.57
C VAL A 36 -26.14 -4.30 -21.01
N LYS A 37 -27.23 -5.06 -20.92
CA LYS A 37 -28.58 -4.55 -21.24
C LYS A 37 -29.05 -3.52 -20.22
N ALA A 38 -28.75 -3.76 -18.94
CA ALA A 38 -29.04 -2.80 -17.88
C ALA A 38 -28.34 -1.46 -18.11
N LYS A 39 -27.07 -1.49 -18.56
CA LYS A 39 -26.24 -0.32 -18.89
C LYS A 39 -26.88 0.55 -19.97
N GLU A 40 -27.33 -0.04 -21.08
CA GLU A 40 -27.98 0.71 -22.17
C GLU A 40 -29.18 1.52 -21.66
N LEU A 41 -30.01 0.91 -20.80
CA LEU A 41 -31.21 1.53 -20.26
C LEU A 41 -30.91 2.59 -19.22
N ILE A 42 -29.97 2.34 -18.30
CA ILE A 42 -29.64 3.28 -17.23
C ILE A 42 -28.90 4.51 -17.76
N ASP A 43 -28.02 4.35 -18.75
CA ASP A 43 -27.32 5.47 -19.38
C ASP A 43 -28.31 6.38 -20.14
N ALA A 44 -29.35 5.80 -20.75
CA ALA A 44 -30.43 6.54 -21.36
C ALA A 44 -31.40 7.17 -20.34
N ALA A 45 -31.44 6.66 -19.10
CA ALA A 45 -32.27 7.20 -18.03
C ALA A 45 -31.59 8.41 -17.36
N VAL A 46 -30.28 8.34 -17.09
CA VAL A 46 -29.56 9.44 -16.41
C VAL A 46 -29.57 10.75 -17.20
N VAL A 47 -29.70 10.73 -18.53
CA VAL A 47 -29.78 11.99 -19.30
C VAL A 47 -31.19 12.60 -19.35
N ASP A 48 -32.18 11.92 -18.80
CA ASP A 48 -33.56 12.38 -18.77
C ASP A 48 -33.83 13.18 -17.49
N SER A 49 -34.33 14.41 -17.62
CA SER A 49 -34.66 15.28 -16.47
C SER A 49 -35.64 14.64 -15.49
N MET A 50 -36.46 13.67 -15.93
CA MET A 50 -37.36 12.94 -15.04
C MET A 50 -36.62 12.03 -14.05
N PHE A 51 -35.44 11.52 -14.42
CA PHE A 51 -34.70 10.53 -13.62
C PHE A 51 -33.37 11.06 -13.08
N TYR A 52 -32.82 12.12 -13.66
CA TYR A 52 -31.50 12.67 -13.29
C TYR A 52 -31.41 13.06 -11.81
N ASP A 53 -32.43 13.70 -11.25
CA ASP A 53 -32.43 14.17 -9.86
C ASP A 53 -32.86 13.09 -8.85
N LEU A 54 -33.09 11.85 -9.29
CA LEU A 54 -33.48 10.76 -8.39
C LEU A 54 -32.24 10.01 -7.86
N PRO A 55 -32.02 9.93 -6.53
CA PRO A 55 -30.92 9.15 -5.95
C PRO A 55 -30.92 7.68 -6.42
N ALA A 56 -32.11 7.09 -6.55
CA ALA A 56 -32.29 5.72 -7.02
C ALA A 56 -31.70 5.46 -8.41
N THR A 57 -31.72 6.45 -9.31
CA THR A 57 -31.14 6.32 -10.66
C THR A 57 -29.63 6.10 -10.59
N TRP A 58 -28.94 6.95 -9.85
CA TRP A 58 -27.49 6.87 -9.66
C TRP A 58 -27.09 5.64 -8.85
N TYR A 59 -27.88 5.26 -7.85
CA TYR A 59 -27.70 4.02 -7.11
C TYR A 59 -27.75 2.78 -8.03
N ILE A 60 -28.79 2.67 -8.87
CA ILE A 60 -28.94 1.55 -9.81
C ILE A 60 -27.78 1.55 -10.82
N LYS A 61 -27.40 2.71 -11.35
CA LYS A 61 -26.27 2.83 -12.28
C LYS A 61 -24.96 2.38 -11.64
N GLY A 62 -24.68 2.81 -10.40
CA GLY A 62 -23.50 2.39 -9.65
C GLY A 62 -23.43 0.87 -9.46
N HIS A 63 -24.56 0.22 -9.19
CA HIS A 63 -24.62 -1.24 -9.10
C HIS A 63 -24.40 -1.96 -10.44
N ILE A 64 -24.95 -1.43 -11.53
CA ILE A 64 -24.74 -1.98 -12.87
C ILE A 64 -23.26 -1.92 -13.25
N TYR A 65 -22.63 -0.76 -13.08
CA TYR A 65 -21.22 -0.58 -13.39
C TYR A 65 -20.28 -1.35 -12.44
N LYS A 66 -20.66 -1.50 -11.16
CA LYS A 66 -19.97 -2.43 -10.25
C LYS A 66 -20.06 -3.88 -10.75
N GLY A 67 -21.21 -4.29 -11.30
CA GLY A 67 -21.37 -5.59 -11.95
C GLY A 67 -20.44 -5.78 -13.13
N LEU A 68 -20.44 -4.82 -14.07
CA LEU A 68 -19.55 -4.81 -15.25
C LEU A 68 -18.06 -4.90 -14.85
N PHE A 69 -17.66 -4.15 -13.81
CA PHE A 69 -16.31 -4.23 -13.26
C PHE A 69 -15.98 -5.66 -12.81
N LYS A 70 -16.86 -6.27 -12.02
CA LYS A 70 -16.64 -7.62 -11.49
C LYS A 70 -16.55 -8.69 -12.56
N GLU A 71 -17.30 -8.56 -13.64
CA GLU A 71 -17.33 -9.56 -14.71
C GLU A 71 -16.14 -9.45 -15.66
N ASN A 72 -15.73 -8.23 -16.00
CA ASN A 72 -14.88 -7.98 -17.17
C ASN A 72 -13.59 -7.20 -16.87
N GLU A 73 -13.50 -6.54 -15.71
CA GLU A 73 -12.44 -5.56 -15.43
C GLU A 73 -11.83 -5.74 -14.02
N SER A 74 -12.02 -6.89 -13.37
CA SER A 74 -11.61 -7.10 -11.96
C SER A 74 -10.09 -7.00 -11.74
N ASP A 75 -9.31 -7.28 -12.78
CA ASP A 75 -7.85 -7.22 -12.76
C ASP A 75 -7.31 -5.89 -13.33
N ASP A 76 -8.18 -5.04 -13.88
CA ASP A 76 -7.80 -3.74 -14.42
C ASP A 76 -7.72 -2.69 -13.29
N LEU A 77 -6.50 -2.21 -13.04
CA LEU A 77 -6.25 -1.15 -12.07
C LEU A 77 -6.97 0.16 -12.47
N ASN A 78 -7.12 0.42 -13.76
CA ASN A 78 -7.73 1.62 -14.30
C ASN A 78 -9.15 1.39 -14.82
N SER A 79 -9.82 0.33 -14.35
CA SER A 79 -11.18 -0.07 -14.73
C SER A 79 -12.12 1.13 -14.86
N PRO A 80 -12.58 1.46 -16.09
CA PRO A 80 -13.54 2.52 -16.31
C PRO A 80 -14.87 2.24 -15.61
N SER A 81 -15.28 0.97 -15.54
CA SER A 81 -16.53 0.59 -14.88
C SER A 81 -16.47 0.77 -13.37
N ARG A 82 -15.34 0.48 -12.73
CA ARG A 82 -15.14 0.75 -11.30
C ARG A 82 -15.19 2.23 -10.99
N VAL A 83 -14.48 3.06 -11.74
CA VAL A 83 -14.47 4.52 -11.55
C VAL A 83 -15.87 5.09 -11.75
N THR A 84 -16.57 4.65 -12.78
CA THR A 84 -17.95 5.07 -13.04
C THR A 84 -18.87 4.68 -11.88
N ALA A 85 -18.78 3.44 -11.40
CA ALA A 85 -19.57 2.97 -10.27
C ALA A 85 -19.34 3.80 -9.00
N ILE A 86 -18.08 4.11 -8.68
CA ILE A 86 -17.73 4.98 -7.54
C ILE A 86 -18.40 6.35 -7.69
N ASN A 87 -18.25 7.00 -8.85
CA ASN A 87 -18.81 8.33 -9.10
C ASN A 87 -20.33 8.34 -9.07
N ASP A 88 -20.99 7.31 -9.58
CA ASP A 88 -22.45 7.19 -9.54
C ASP A 88 -22.94 6.98 -8.09
N PHE A 89 -22.23 6.19 -7.28
CA PHE A 89 -22.54 6.09 -5.84
C PHE A 89 -22.31 7.42 -5.10
N LYS A 90 -21.23 8.15 -5.42
CA LYS A 90 -20.99 9.50 -4.87
C LYS A 90 -22.16 10.43 -5.23
N LYS A 91 -22.58 10.45 -6.49
CA LYS A 91 -23.72 11.26 -6.95
C LYS A 91 -25.04 10.90 -6.26
N CYS A 92 -25.28 9.60 -6.01
CA CYS A 92 -26.42 9.15 -5.22
C CYS A 92 -26.42 9.77 -3.81
N ILE A 93 -25.27 9.76 -3.13
CA ILE A 93 -25.10 10.33 -1.78
C ILE A 93 -25.22 11.87 -1.81
N GLU A 94 -24.74 12.53 -2.85
CA GLU A 94 -24.88 13.99 -3.00
C GLU A 94 -26.34 14.44 -3.14
N LEU A 95 -27.17 13.65 -3.83
CA LEU A 95 -28.59 13.94 -4.00
C LEU A 95 -29.39 13.67 -2.72
N GLU A 96 -29.05 12.60 -2.01
CA GLU A 96 -29.68 12.20 -0.75
C GLU A 96 -28.60 11.63 0.18
N PRO A 97 -28.05 12.43 1.12
CA PRO A 97 -26.94 12.00 1.98
C PRO A 97 -27.32 10.97 3.05
N GLU A 98 -28.61 10.89 3.35
CA GLU A 98 -29.20 10.03 4.38
C GLU A 98 -30.13 8.98 3.75
N GLY A 99 -30.52 7.96 4.51
CA GLY A 99 -31.48 6.96 4.03
C GLY A 99 -30.85 5.77 3.30
N GLN A 100 -31.72 4.87 2.84
CA GLN A 100 -31.30 3.51 2.47
C GLN A 100 -30.35 3.47 1.25
N TYR A 101 -30.53 4.39 0.30
CA TYR A 101 -29.72 4.45 -0.91
C TYR A 101 -28.33 4.97 -0.60
N ALA A 102 -28.22 6.03 0.20
CA ALA A 102 -26.95 6.56 0.68
C ALA A 102 -26.15 5.50 1.45
N GLU A 103 -26.78 4.82 2.41
CA GLU A 103 -26.12 3.78 3.21
C GLU A 103 -25.65 2.59 2.37
N SER A 104 -26.45 2.19 1.37
CA SER A 104 -26.06 1.11 0.46
C SER A 104 -24.98 1.54 -0.54
N ALA A 105 -25.02 2.80 -1.00
CA ALA A 105 -24.00 3.41 -1.85
C ALA A 105 -22.65 3.52 -1.12
N LYS A 106 -22.63 3.93 0.16
CA LYS A 106 -21.42 3.94 1.01
C LYS A 106 -20.78 2.54 1.09
N LYS A 107 -21.59 1.50 1.30
CA LYS A 107 -21.11 0.09 1.25
C LYS A 107 -20.59 -0.30 -0.13
N GLY A 108 -21.22 0.17 -1.20
CA GLY A 108 -20.74 0.00 -2.58
C GLY A 108 -19.36 0.62 -2.82
N ILE A 109 -19.19 1.89 -2.42
CA ILE A 109 -17.92 2.62 -2.49
C ILE A 109 -16.85 1.91 -1.67
N SER A 110 -17.15 1.52 -0.44
CA SER A 110 -16.21 0.82 0.44
C SER A 110 -15.72 -0.49 -0.16
N TYR A 111 -16.62 -1.30 -0.75
CA TYR A 111 -16.23 -2.51 -1.48
C TYR A 111 -15.25 -2.20 -2.62
N LEU A 112 -15.54 -1.19 -3.45
CA LEU A 112 -14.68 -0.82 -4.58
C LEU A 112 -13.35 -0.22 -4.10
N ALA A 113 -13.35 0.54 -3.00
CA ALA A 113 -12.12 1.00 -2.35
C ALA A 113 -11.27 -0.19 -1.89
N THR A 114 -11.87 -1.21 -1.31
CA THR A 114 -11.15 -2.43 -0.92
C THR A 114 -10.55 -3.16 -2.12
N THR A 115 -11.22 -3.21 -3.28
CA THR A 115 -10.62 -3.82 -4.47
C THR A 115 -9.42 -3.03 -4.98
N ILE A 116 -9.46 -1.69 -4.91
CA ILE A 116 -8.31 -0.82 -5.24
C ILE A 116 -7.14 -1.11 -4.29
N TYR A 117 -7.39 -1.21 -2.98
CA TYR A 117 -6.35 -1.56 -2.00
C TYR A 117 -5.70 -2.91 -2.28
N ASN A 118 -6.50 -3.95 -2.55
CA ASN A 118 -5.99 -5.29 -2.83
C ASN A 118 -5.10 -5.31 -4.07
N GLN A 119 -5.48 -4.58 -5.12
CA GLN A 119 -4.66 -4.43 -6.32
C GLN A 119 -3.39 -3.62 -6.04
N ALA A 120 -3.48 -2.52 -5.30
CA ALA A 120 -2.31 -1.75 -4.89
C ALA A 120 -1.29 -2.64 -4.16
N ALA A 121 -1.75 -3.48 -3.24
CA ALA A 121 -0.91 -4.42 -2.50
C ALA A 121 -0.32 -5.53 -3.39
N SER A 122 -1.04 -6.01 -4.41
CA SER A 122 -0.60 -7.09 -5.30
C SER A 122 0.48 -6.62 -6.28
N ILE A 123 0.37 -5.38 -6.78
CA ILE A 123 1.36 -4.81 -7.70
C ILE A 123 2.54 -4.15 -6.99
N PHE A 124 2.59 -4.14 -5.65
CA PHE A 124 3.65 -3.42 -4.93
C PHE A 124 4.99 -4.18 -5.00
N ASN A 125 5.81 -3.86 -6.00
CA ASN A 125 7.14 -4.43 -6.20
C ASN A 125 8.10 -3.37 -6.78
N GLU A 126 9.37 -3.73 -6.94
CA GLU A 126 10.44 -2.82 -7.37
C GLU A 126 10.16 -2.05 -8.67
N LYS A 127 9.36 -2.61 -9.58
CA LYS A 127 9.05 -1.98 -10.88
C LYS A 127 7.80 -1.11 -10.83
N THR A 128 6.85 -1.45 -9.97
CA THR A 128 5.49 -0.87 -9.99
C THR A 128 5.11 -0.19 -8.66
N TYR A 129 6.06 0.02 -7.75
CA TYR A 129 5.81 0.67 -6.45
C TYR A 129 5.19 2.07 -6.56
N SER A 130 5.62 2.88 -7.53
CA SER A 130 5.04 4.22 -7.75
C SER A 130 3.56 4.16 -8.13
N THR A 131 3.20 3.20 -9.00
CA THR A 131 1.82 2.90 -9.36
C THR A 131 1.03 2.36 -8.17
N ALA A 132 1.64 1.48 -7.37
CA ALA A 132 1.04 0.92 -6.16
C ALA A 132 0.71 2.00 -5.11
N ILE A 133 1.62 2.97 -4.91
CA ILE A 133 1.42 4.11 -4.01
C ILE A 133 0.28 5.00 -4.50
N SER A 134 0.25 5.33 -5.79
CA SER A 134 -0.86 6.11 -6.39
C SER A 134 -2.21 5.40 -6.20
N ALA A 135 -2.25 4.07 -6.41
CA ALA A 135 -3.45 3.28 -6.20
C ALA A 135 -3.88 3.25 -4.71
N TYR A 136 -2.93 3.21 -3.78
CA TYR A 136 -3.22 3.27 -2.35
C TYR A 136 -3.74 4.63 -1.90
N GLU A 137 -3.21 5.73 -2.43
CA GLU A 137 -3.77 7.07 -2.18
C GLU A 137 -5.19 7.19 -2.73
N PHE A 138 -5.46 6.65 -3.93
CA PHE A 138 -6.81 6.61 -4.48
C PHE A 138 -7.76 5.76 -3.62
N HIS A 139 -7.29 4.61 -3.09
CA HIS A 139 -8.05 3.85 -2.11
C HIS A 139 -8.46 4.70 -0.89
N LYS A 140 -7.53 5.46 -0.31
CA LYS A 140 -7.81 6.33 0.85
C LYS A 140 -8.83 7.40 0.52
N GLU A 141 -8.69 8.06 -0.64
CA GLU A 141 -9.65 9.07 -1.11
C GLU A 141 -11.07 8.48 -1.22
N VAL A 142 -11.21 7.36 -1.93
CA VAL A 142 -12.50 6.71 -2.17
C VAL A 142 -13.12 6.21 -0.86
N MET A 143 -12.32 5.60 0.02
CA MET A 143 -12.82 5.11 1.31
C MET A 143 -13.26 6.24 2.23
N ARG A 144 -12.50 7.34 2.32
CA ARG A 144 -12.86 8.51 3.14
C ARG A 144 -14.14 9.19 2.68
N TYR A 145 -14.47 9.13 1.39
CA TYR A 145 -15.76 9.63 0.93
C TYR A 145 -16.93 8.89 1.59
N ALA A 146 -16.85 7.56 1.70
CA ALA A 146 -17.90 6.76 2.34
C ALA A 146 -17.83 6.82 3.87
N TYR A 147 -16.62 6.82 4.43
CA TYR A 147 -16.35 6.76 5.86
C TYR A 147 -15.20 7.71 6.22
N PRO A 148 -15.51 9.00 6.48
CA PRO A 148 -14.49 10.05 6.72
C PRO A 148 -13.53 9.76 7.87
N GLU A 149 -14.04 9.11 8.92
CA GLU A 149 -13.29 8.77 10.14
C GLU A 149 -12.45 7.48 9.99
N THR A 150 -12.30 6.95 8.78
CA THR A 150 -11.48 5.75 8.57
C THR A 150 -10.03 6.03 8.92
N ASP A 151 -9.50 5.25 9.87
CA ASP A 151 -8.08 5.24 10.20
C ASP A 151 -7.29 4.37 9.22
N PHE A 152 -6.18 4.92 8.72
CA PHE A 152 -5.26 4.26 7.80
C PHE A 152 -3.87 4.06 8.40
N LEU A 153 -3.64 4.45 9.65
CA LEU A 153 -2.32 4.47 10.28
C LEU A 153 -1.52 3.18 10.06
N ASP A 154 -2.11 2.03 10.40
CA ASP A 154 -1.45 0.73 10.24
C ASP A 154 -1.10 0.41 8.77
N LYS A 155 -1.99 0.77 7.84
CA LYS A 155 -1.77 0.54 6.40
C LYS A 155 -0.76 1.52 5.83
N ASP A 156 -0.76 2.77 6.29
CA ASP A 156 0.22 3.80 5.91
C ASP A 156 1.63 3.36 6.35
N ILE A 157 1.77 2.89 7.60
CA ILE A 157 3.03 2.33 8.10
C ILE A 157 3.46 1.13 7.26
N MET A 158 2.54 0.19 6.96
CA MET A 158 2.85 -0.99 6.14
C MET A 158 3.36 -0.62 4.73
N PHE A 159 2.67 0.30 4.04
CA PHE A 159 3.05 0.74 2.70
C PHE A 159 4.38 1.49 2.71
N LYS A 160 4.63 2.33 3.71
CA LYS A 160 5.92 3.03 3.89
C LYS A 160 7.07 2.05 4.15
N LEU A 161 6.89 1.08 5.04
CA LEU A 161 7.91 0.05 5.30
C LEU A 161 8.25 -0.75 4.03
N ARG A 162 7.24 -1.11 3.24
CA ARG A 162 7.45 -1.79 1.96
C ARG A 162 8.17 -0.90 0.95
N MET A 163 7.84 0.39 0.88
CA MET A 163 8.52 1.36 0.03
C MET A 163 10.00 1.51 0.42
N ALA A 164 10.31 1.67 1.71
CA ALA A 164 11.68 1.75 2.20
C ALA A 164 12.46 0.45 1.92
N SER A 165 11.83 -0.71 2.04
CA SER A 165 12.44 -2.00 1.67
C SER A 165 12.79 -2.06 0.18
N ILE A 166 11.93 -1.53 -0.70
CA ILE A 166 12.23 -1.44 -2.14
C ILE A 166 13.41 -0.52 -2.41
N TYR A 167 13.49 0.64 -1.75
CA TYR A 167 14.64 1.52 -1.90
C TYR A 167 15.96 0.82 -1.52
N ASN A 168 15.98 0.00 -0.46
CA ASN A 168 17.17 -0.79 -0.12
C ASN A 168 17.52 -1.78 -1.25
N ILE A 169 16.53 -2.49 -1.83
CA ILE A 169 16.78 -3.41 -2.94
C ILE A 169 17.29 -2.65 -4.20
N LEU A 170 16.76 -1.47 -4.47
CA LEU A 170 17.22 -0.62 -5.56
C LEU A 170 18.66 -0.15 -5.34
N ALA A 171 19.05 0.16 -4.10
CA ALA A 171 20.43 0.52 -3.77
C ALA A 171 21.43 -0.61 -4.07
N GLU A 172 21.05 -1.86 -3.81
CA GLU A 172 21.88 -3.04 -4.11
C GLU A 172 22.02 -3.29 -5.63
N LYS A 173 20.96 -3.03 -6.40
CA LYS A 173 20.91 -3.30 -7.85
C LYS A 173 21.49 -2.17 -8.70
N ASP A 174 21.25 -0.92 -8.29
CA ASP A 174 21.67 0.29 -8.99
C ASP A 174 22.80 0.97 -8.20
N THR A 175 23.98 0.35 -8.24
CA THR A 175 25.14 0.78 -7.45
C THR A 175 25.60 2.20 -7.78
N LEU A 176 25.32 2.69 -9.00
CA LEU A 176 25.62 4.06 -9.41
C LEU A 176 24.75 5.10 -8.67
N ASN A 177 23.51 4.75 -8.34
CA ASN A 177 22.60 5.62 -7.59
C ASN A 177 22.29 5.09 -6.18
N ALA A 178 23.11 4.16 -5.65
CA ALA A 178 22.88 3.53 -4.36
C ALA A 178 22.66 4.54 -3.24
N LYS A 179 23.46 5.62 -3.22
CA LYS A 179 23.33 6.70 -2.24
C LYS A 179 21.95 7.37 -2.27
N VAL A 180 21.41 7.64 -3.46
CA VAL A 180 20.08 8.27 -3.63
C VAL A 180 19.00 7.35 -3.09
N HIS A 181 19.08 6.05 -3.39
CA HIS A 181 18.12 5.07 -2.90
C HIS A 181 18.22 4.87 -1.38
N ILE A 182 19.43 4.86 -0.82
CA ILE A 182 19.65 4.78 0.64
C ILE A 182 19.07 6.01 1.35
N GLU A 183 19.32 7.21 0.83
CA GLU A 183 18.75 8.46 1.36
C GLU A 183 17.21 8.43 1.31
N ALA A 184 16.63 7.92 0.22
CA ALA A 184 15.18 7.74 0.13
C ALA A 184 14.65 6.73 1.16
N ALA A 185 15.33 5.60 1.37
CA ALA A 185 14.96 4.62 2.39
C ALA A 185 15.02 5.22 3.81
N GLU A 186 16.08 5.98 4.11
CA GLU A 186 16.29 6.67 5.37
C GLU A 186 15.12 7.61 5.70
N GLU A 187 14.74 8.49 4.76
CA GLU A 187 13.65 9.43 4.95
C GLU A 187 12.31 8.71 5.22
N VAL A 188 12.02 7.66 4.48
CA VAL A 188 10.78 6.90 4.65
C VAL A 188 10.73 6.19 6.00
N TYR A 189 11.84 5.62 6.48
CA TYR A 189 11.87 5.05 7.82
C TYR A 189 11.70 6.10 8.91
N LYS A 190 12.28 7.31 8.75
CA LYS A 190 12.04 8.41 9.69
C LYS A 190 10.57 8.79 9.73
N GLU A 191 9.91 8.86 8.57
CA GLU A 191 8.47 9.10 8.52
C GLU A 191 7.66 8.01 9.24
N VAL A 192 8.06 6.73 9.14
CA VAL A 192 7.44 5.66 9.92
C VAL A 192 7.62 5.91 11.42
N LEU A 193 8.80 6.34 11.86
CA LEU A 193 9.07 6.63 13.27
C LEU A 193 8.36 7.88 13.80
N LEU A 194 7.96 8.81 12.93
CA LEU A 194 7.07 9.93 13.30
C LEU A 194 5.64 9.43 13.58
N LEU A 195 5.21 8.35 12.92
CA LEU A 195 3.89 7.75 13.09
C LEU A 195 3.86 6.73 14.25
N ASP A 196 4.92 5.92 14.37
CA ASP A 196 5.11 4.93 15.41
C ASP A 196 6.60 4.88 15.80
N SER A 197 6.96 5.61 16.87
CA SER A 197 8.34 5.64 17.37
C SER A 197 8.86 4.29 17.87
N ASN A 198 7.96 3.34 18.14
CA ASN A 198 8.28 1.99 18.59
C ASN A 198 8.25 0.98 17.43
N ASN A 199 8.21 1.44 16.18
CA ASN A 199 8.22 0.54 15.05
C ASN A 199 9.55 -0.20 14.98
N ARG A 200 9.52 -1.51 15.24
CA ARG A 200 10.72 -2.35 15.33
C ARG A 200 11.53 -2.36 14.03
N SER A 201 10.84 -2.52 12.91
CA SER A 201 11.47 -2.62 11.59
C SER A 201 12.15 -1.32 11.19
N ALA A 202 11.48 -0.17 11.39
CA ALA A 202 12.07 1.12 11.06
C ALA A 202 13.28 1.48 11.94
N ASN A 203 13.20 1.25 13.26
CA ASN A 203 14.34 1.45 14.16
C ASN A 203 15.53 0.57 13.77
N TYR A 204 15.28 -0.73 13.51
CA TYR A 204 16.33 -1.63 13.09
C TYR A 204 16.97 -1.20 11.76
N ASN A 205 16.16 -0.94 10.73
CA ASN A 205 16.68 -0.63 9.40
C ASN A 205 17.40 0.73 9.35
N LEU A 206 16.94 1.75 10.09
CA LEU A 206 17.71 3.01 10.22
C LEU A 206 19.04 2.80 10.94
N GLY A 207 19.05 1.99 12.00
CA GLY A 207 20.29 1.60 12.67
C GLY A 207 21.27 0.96 11.69
N ILE A 208 20.80 0.01 10.89
CA ILE A 208 21.62 -0.69 9.90
C ILE A 208 22.10 0.24 8.78
N ILE A 209 21.25 1.14 8.27
CA ILE A 209 21.67 2.11 7.23
C ILE A 209 22.88 2.93 7.69
N TYR A 210 22.79 3.57 8.86
CA TYR A 210 23.91 4.37 9.37
C TYR A 210 25.12 3.52 9.76
N TYR A 211 24.90 2.30 10.26
CA TYR A 211 25.99 1.38 10.60
C TYR A 211 26.77 0.97 9.34
N ASN A 212 26.06 0.54 8.30
CA ASN A 212 26.66 0.09 7.04
C ASN A 212 27.41 1.23 6.36
N GLN A 213 26.87 2.47 6.37
CA GLN A 213 27.61 3.63 5.85
C GLN A 213 28.96 3.81 6.55
N GLY A 214 29.03 3.64 7.89
CA GLY A 214 30.30 3.72 8.62
C GLY A 214 31.26 2.58 8.26
N VAL A 215 30.74 1.35 8.14
CA VAL A 215 31.50 0.17 7.72
C VAL A 215 32.02 0.29 6.28
N ASP A 216 31.22 0.85 5.37
CA ASP A 216 31.60 1.04 3.97
C ASP A 216 32.75 2.04 3.84
N ILE A 217 32.77 3.09 4.65
CA ILE A 217 33.90 4.03 4.70
C ILE A 217 35.16 3.29 5.18
N VAL A 218 35.06 2.47 6.23
CA VAL A 218 36.20 1.67 6.75
C VAL A 218 36.73 0.71 5.68
N ASN A 219 35.84 -0.01 5.00
CA ASN A 219 36.22 -1.01 4.01
C ASN A 219 36.84 -0.43 2.74
N ASN A 220 36.48 0.81 2.38
CA ASN A 220 36.97 1.49 1.18
C ASN A 220 38.04 2.55 1.49
N MET A 221 38.55 2.60 2.71
CA MET A 221 39.58 3.55 3.12
C MET A 221 40.93 3.24 2.44
N ASP A 222 41.59 4.24 1.87
CA ASP A 222 42.97 4.11 1.40
C ASP A 222 43.93 4.08 2.61
N TYR A 223 44.86 3.14 2.64
CA TYR A 223 45.84 3.01 3.71
C TYR A 223 47.02 3.99 3.59
N ASN A 224 47.07 4.78 2.51
CA ASN A 224 48.11 5.77 2.25
C ASN A 224 47.72 7.22 2.62
N LEU A 225 46.60 7.41 3.33
CA LEU A 225 46.10 8.72 3.73
C LEU A 225 47.06 9.44 4.68
N ASP A 226 47.09 10.76 4.60
CA ASP A 226 47.79 11.56 5.60
C ASP A 226 47.00 11.62 6.93
N LEU A 227 47.65 12.11 7.99
CA LEU A 227 47.05 12.14 9.33
C LEU A 227 45.78 13.01 9.39
N MET A 228 45.71 14.09 8.59
CA MET A 228 44.56 14.98 8.56
C MET A 228 43.37 14.31 7.87
N GLU A 229 43.60 13.70 6.71
CA GLU A 229 42.57 12.96 5.97
C GLU A 229 42.02 11.78 6.80
N LEU A 230 42.91 11.04 7.46
CA LEU A 230 42.55 9.96 8.37
C LEU A 230 41.66 10.47 9.51
N THR A 231 41.97 11.63 10.09
CA THR A 231 41.17 12.22 11.17
C THR A 231 39.77 12.60 10.69
N ILE A 232 39.65 13.20 9.50
CA ILE A 232 38.35 13.58 8.92
C ILE A 232 37.47 12.35 8.70
N ILE A 233 38.05 11.29 8.14
CA ILE A 233 37.34 10.02 7.89
C ILE A 233 36.90 9.36 9.20
N GLN A 234 37.78 9.36 10.23
CA GLN A 234 37.42 8.85 11.55
C GLN A 234 36.26 9.63 12.18
N ASP A 235 36.26 10.96 12.07
CA ASP A 235 35.18 11.81 12.57
C ASP A 235 33.86 11.50 11.85
N GLU A 236 33.88 11.30 10.54
CA GLU A 236 32.70 10.91 9.76
C GLU A 236 32.12 9.56 10.20
N ILE A 237 32.98 8.55 10.36
CA ILE A 237 32.60 7.21 10.86
C ILE A 237 31.98 7.32 12.26
N ILE A 238 32.59 8.10 13.17
CA ILE A 238 32.07 8.31 14.52
C ILE A 238 30.70 8.98 14.47
N VAL A 239 30.48 9.96 13.60
CA VAL A 239 29.16 10.61 13.41
C VAL A 239 28.12 9.60 12.96
N LEU A 240 28.45 8.71 12.02
CA LEU A 240 27.54 7.67 11.53
C LEU A 240 27.18 6.66 12.62
N PHE A 241 28.17 6.16 13.37
CA PHE A 241 27.90 5.25 14.49
C PHE A 241 27.11 5.91 15.63
N ARG A 242 27.33 7.20 15.89
CA ARG A 242 26.50 7.97 16.83
C ARG A 242 25.06 8.13 16.36
N LYS A 243 24.82 8.29 15.04
CA LYS A 243 23.47 8.29 14.46
C LYS A 243 22.82 6.92 14.54
N SER A 244 23.56 5.85 14.25
CA SER A 244 23.06 4.47 14.32
C SER A 244 22.64 4.06 15.72
N LEU A 245 23.46 4.41 16.73
CA LEU A 245 23.32 3.96 18.11
C LEU A 245 21.92 4.08 18.71
N PRO A 246 21.22 5.24 18.69
CA PRO A 246 19.89 5.36 19.29
C PRO A 246 18.86 4.42 18.64
N TYR A 247 18.90 4.27 17.32
CA TYR A 247 17.98 3.38 16.59
C TYR A 247 18.29 1.91 16.85
N MET A 248 19.57 1.54 16.88
CA MET A 248 19.99 0.17 17.17
C MET A 248 19.66 -0.23 18.61
N LYS A 249 19.85 0.69 19.58
CA LYS A 249 19.40 0.49 20.96
C LYS A 249 17.89 0.31 21.05
N LYS A 250 17.13 1.15 20.35
CA LYS A 250 15.67 1.04 20.34
C LYS A 250 15.21 -0.27 19.72
N ALA A 251 15.86 -0.72 18.64
CA ALA A 251 15.62 -2.02 18.04
C ALA A 251 15.91 -3.18 19.02
N TYR A 252 17.00 -3.08 19.79
CA TYR A 252 17.34 -4.04 20.85
C TYR A 252 16.30 -4.04 21.97
N ASP A 253 15.90 -2.87 22.48
CA ASP A 253 14.90 -2.75 23.53
C ASP A 253 13.57 -3.40 23.11
N LEU A 254 13.24 -3.36 21.82
CA LEU A 254 12.01 -3.93 21.26
C LEU A 254 12.14 -5.40 20.83
N ASN A 255 13.35 -5.89 20.59
CA ASN A 255 13.65 -7.28 20.22
C ASN A 255 15.10 -7.65 20.61
N PRO A 256 15.35 -8.00 21.89
CA PRO A 256 16.71 -8.20 22.40
C PRO A 256 17.35 -9.50 21.89
N THR A 257 16.56 -10.42 21.34
CA THR A 257 17.04 -11.70 20.81
C THR A 257 17.42 -11.64 19.33
N ARG A 258 17.47 -10.44 18.73
CA ARG A 258 17.90 -10.30 17.34
C ARG A 258 19.42 -10.25 17.25
N LYS A 259 20.02 -11.32 16.71
CA LYS A 259 21.47 -11.46 16.56
C LYS A 259 22.10 -10.29 15.81
N GLU A 260 21.52 -9.85 14.70
CA GLU A 260 22.08 -8.75 13.90
C GLU A 260 22.12 -7.42 14.66
N THR A 261 21.14 -7.19 15.55
CA THR A 261 21.13 -6.00 16.41
C THR A 261 22.23 -6.06 17.46
N LEU A 262 22.51 -7.24 18.03
CA LEU A 262 23.62 -7.43 18.97
C LEU A 262 24.97 -7.21 18.28
N ILE A 263 25.14 -7.76 17.07
CA ILE A 263 26.35 -7.56 16.23
C ILE A 263 26.55 -6.07 15.94
N GLY A 264 25.49 -5.38 15.51
CA GLY A 264 25.52 -3.94 15.26
C GLY A 264 25.91 -3.15 16.51
N LEU A 265 25.28 -3.41 17.66
CA LEU A 265 25.60 -2.73 18.93
C LEU A 265 27.04 -2.99 19.38
N GLN A 266 27.51 -4.24 19.28
CA GLN A 266 28.90 -4.59 19.55
C GLN A 266 29.85 -3.75 18.67
N GLY A 267 29.66 -3.76 17.35
CA GLY A 267 30.51 -3.01 16.41
C GLY A 267 30.47 -1.50 16.63
N ILE A 268 29.29 -0.94 16.91
CA ILE A 268 29.12 0.49 17.22
C ILE A 268 29.90 0.85 18.49
N TYR A 269 29.72 0.12 19.59
CA TYR A 269 30.40 0.44 20.83
C TYR A 269 31.91 0.22 20.76
N PHE A 270 32.38 -0.80 20.02
CA PHE A 270 33.79 -0.98 19.72
C PHE A 270 34.37 0.25 19.01
N SER A 271 33.70 0.69 17.94
CA SER A 271 34.14 1.84 17.13
C SER A 271 34.09 3.17 17.87
N LEU A 272 33.20 3.29 18.87
CA LEU A 272 33.11 4.46 19.76
C LEU A 272 34.03 4.36 20.99
N ASN A 273 34.93 3.37 21.04
CA ASN A 273 35.85 3.09 22.15
C ASN A 273 35.17 2.81 23.50
N ASP A 274 33.90 2.35 23.50
CA ASP A 274 33.18 1.88 24.69
C ASP A 274 33.33 0.35 24.82
N MET A 275 34.56 -0.08 25.11
CA MET A 275 34.92 -1.49 25.23
C MET A 275 34.05 -2.28 26.22
N PRO A 276 33.69 -1.76 27.41
CA PRO A 276 32.82 -2.47 28.33
C PRO A 276 31.46 -2.82 27.74
N LYS A 277 30.82 -1.89 26.99
CA LYS A 277 29.53 -2.19 26.33
C LYS A 277 29.69 -3.08 25.11
N SER A 278 30.76 -2.92 24.34
CA SER A 278 31.06 -3.84 23.24
C SER A 278 31.13 -5.28 23.75
N GLU A 279 31.89 -5.52 24.82
CA GLU A 279 32.02 -6.86 25.43
C GLU A 279 30.71 -7.36 26.07
N LEU A 280 29.85 -6.47 26.57
CA LEU A 280 28.51 -6.84 27.04
C LEU A 280 27.68 -7.47 25.91
N PHE A 281 27.53 -6.76 24.78
CA PHE A 281 26.71 -7.26 23.66
C PHE A 281 27.32 -8.48 22.98
N LYS A 282 28.65 -8.58 22.94
CA LYS A 282 29.34 -9.78 22.49
C LYS A 282 28.97 -11.01 23.34
N LYS A 283 28.99 -10.88 24.67
CA LYS A 283 28.58 -11.98 25.58
C LYS A 283 27.11 -12.33 25.43
N GLU A 284 26.24 -11.33 25.27
CA GLU A 284 24.82 -11.59 25.01
C GLU A 284 24.61 -12.39 23.72
N LEU A 285 25.35 -12.06 22.66
CA LEU A 285 25.33 -12.79 21.39
C LEU A 285 25.82 -14.24 21.58
N GLU A 286 26.97 -14.44 22.24
CA GLU A 286 27.52 -15.77 22.54
C GLU A 286 26.55 -16.62 23.37
N MET A 287 25.87 -16.04 24.36
CA MET A 287 24.84 -16.73 25.14
C MET A 287 23.62 -17.11 24.29
N LEU A 288 23.19 -16.22 23.40
CA LEU A 288 22.07 -16.48 22.49
C LEU A 288 22.40 -17.60 21.49
N GLU A 289 23.65 -17.68 21.03
CA GLU A 289 24.11 -18.74 20.14
C GLU A 289 24.31 -20.07 20.87
N GLY A 290 24.88 -20.05 22.09
CA GLY A 290 25.09 -21.25 22.90
C GLY A 290 23.83 -21.83 23.55
N SER A 291 22.72 -21.08 23.60
CA SER A 291 21.42 -21.54 24.10
C SER A 291 20.49 -22.10 23.03
N GLY A 292 20.87 -22.01 21.75
CA GLY A 292 20.16 -22.66 20.66
C GLY A 292 20.34 -24.18 20.70
N LYS A 293 19.31 -24.92 21.11
CA LYS A 293 19.15 -26.32 20.65
C LYS A 293 19.03 -26.33 19.12
N PRO A 294 19.51 -27.36 18.43
CA PRO A 294 19.41 -27.44 16.97
C PRO A 294 17.95 -27.34 16.55
N THR A 295 17.68 -26.47 15.58
CA THR A 295 16.40 -26.44 14.87
C THR A 295 16.24 -27.74 14.09
N GLN A 296 15.04 -28.30 14.11
CA GLN A 296 14.63 -29.61 13.55
C GLN A 296 14.92 -29.85 12.04
N ASP A 297 15.58 -28.92 11.36
CA ASP A 297 16.02 -29.07 9.98
C ASP A 297 17.43 -29.68 9.84
N GLU A 298 18.19 -29.83 10.94
CA GLU A 298 19.51 -30.50 10.94
C GLU A 298 19.47 -31.98 11.37
N GLU A 299 18.33 -32.50 11.86
CA GLU A 299 18.17 -33.91 12.27
C GLU A 299 17.81 -34.87 11.13
N ILE A 300 17.60 -34.39 9.89
CA ILE A 300 17.25 -35.27 8.76
C ILE A 300 18.48 -35.83 8.04
N ASP A 301 19.66 -35.21 8.18
CA ASP A 301 20.87 -35.64 7.45
C ASP A 301 21.78 -36.64 8.21
N GLU A 302 21.54 -36.89 9.50
CA GLU A 302 22.33 -37.89 10.25
C GLU A 302 21.71 -39.31 10.30
N GLU A 303 20.43 -39.48 9.96
CA GLU A 303 19.77 -40.81 10.01
C GLU A 303 19.86 -41.61 8.69
N VAL A 304 20.50 -41.09 7.64
CA VAL A 304 20.66 -41.78 6.33
C VAL A 304 22.05 -42.38 6.12
N GLN A 305 23.02 -42.18 7.03
CA GLN A 305 24.36 -42.77 6.89
C GLN A 305 24.58 -44.11 7.61
N ASP A 306 23.61 -44.63 8.35
CA ASP A 306 23.67 -45.98 8.92
C ASP A 306 22.38 -46.76 8.62
N LYS A 307 22.22 -47.20 7.37
CA LYS A 307 21.43 -48.38 6.95
C LYS A 307 21.75 -48.84 5.54
#